data_AF-A0AAY4C7H4-F1
#
_entry.id   AF-A0AAY4C7H4-F1
#
_cell.length_a   1.000
_cell.length_b   1.000
_cell.length_c   1.000
_cell.angle_alpha   90.00
_cell.angle_beta   90.00
_cell.angle_gamma   90.00
#
_symmetry.space_group_name_H-M   'P 1'
#
loop_
_entity.id
_entity.type
_entity.pdbx_description
1 polymer ?
#
loop_
_entity_poly.entity_id
_entity_poly.type
_entity_poly.pdbx_seq_one_letter_code
_entity_poly.pdbx_strand_id
1 'polypeptide(L)'
;MKTVAVLRLPRGPEPNSRGFDPTSPRYAALCPAAEGEQRARSELRERFLRTLAAAAHKAARFTMYERVQVQARFGASDVDVLNFHVADLQTPIGVQRDALLRAQDVISFSFDL
;
A
#
# COMPACT_ATOMS: atom_id res chain seq x y z
N MET A 1 17.50 -46.68 -24.78
CA MET A 1 16.68 -45.64 -24.14
C MET A 1 17.27 -45.34 -22.77
N LYS A 2 17.77 -44.12 -22.52
CA LYS A 2 18.35 -43.72 -21.22
C LYS A 2 17.23 -43.25 -20.29
N THR A 3 17.10 -43.86 -19.13
CA THR A 3 16.15 -43.45 -18.08
C THR A 3 16.68 -42.22 -17.34
N VAL A 4 15.83 -41.20 -17.20
CA VAL A 4 16.13 -39.97 -16.45
C VAL A 4 15.73 -40.17 -14.99
N ALA A 5 16.64 -39.93 -14.06
CA ALA A 5 16.34 -40.00 -12.64
C ALA A 5 15.46 -38.81 -12.24
N VAL A 6 14.21 -39.09 -11.85
CA VAL A 6 13.29 -38.07 -11.34
C VAL A 6 13.59 -37.89 -9.84
N LEU A 7 14.25 -36.78 -9.49
CA LEU A 7 14.37 -36.35 -8.10
C LEU A 7 13.00 -35.85 -7.64
N ARG A 8 12.29 -36.64 -6.84
CA ARG A 8 11.02 -36.21 -6.25
C ARG A 8 11.31 -35.16 -5.17
N LEU A 9 10.86 -33.93 -5.41
CA LEU A 9 10.84 -32.89 -4.39
C LEU A 9 10.04 -33.39 -3.17
N PRO A 10 10.40 -33.00 -1.94
CA PRO A 10 9.67 -33.39 -0.74
C PRO A 10 8.20 -33.02 -0.89
N ARG A 11 7.31 -33.96 -0.53
CA ARG A 11 5.86 -33.76 -0.61
C ARG A 11 5.49 -32.49 0.14
N GLY A 12 4.64 -31.67 -0.48
CA GLY A 12 3.95 -30.60 0.23
C GLY A 12 3.17 -31.17 1.41
N PRO A 13 2.94 -30.38 2.47
CA PRO A 13 2.33 -30.87 3.70
C PRO A 13 0.94 -31.48 3.44
N GLU A 14 0.64 -32.56 4.16
CA GLU A 14 -0.63 -33.31 4.15
C GLU A 14 -1.86 -32.38 4.24
N PRO A 15 -3.04 -32.77 3.72
CA PRO A 15 -4.22 -31.89 3.64
C PRO A 15 -4.72 -31.36 5.00
N ASN A 16 -4.38 -32.02 6.12
CA ASN A 16 -4.68 -31.55 7.48
C ASN A 16 -3.49 -30.87 8.19
N SER A 17 -2.31 -30.88 7.58
CA SER A 17 -1.16 -30.11 8.03
C SER A 17 -1.20 -28.77 7.33
N ARG A 18 -1.76 -27.76 8.00
CA ARG A 18 -1.49 -26.37 7.63
C ARG A 18 0.01 -26.18 7.82
N GLY A 19 0.78 -26.25 6.74
CA GLY A 19 2.24 -26.12 6.68
C GLY A 19 2.77 -24.75 7.07
N PHE A 20 2.16 -24.14 8.07
CA PHE A 20 2.47 -22.90 8.74
C PHE A 20 2.48 -23.24 10.24
N ASP A 21 3.35 -24.16 10.62
CA ASP A 21 3.73 -24.26 12.02
C ASP A 21 4.66 -23.07 12.31
N PRO A 22 4.23 -22.09 13.13
CA PRO A 22 5.02 -20.92 13.44
C PRO A 22 6.30 -21.25 14.22
N THR A 23 6.40 -22.46 14.79
CA THR A 23 7.60 -22.95 15.48
C THR A 23 8.52 -23.76 14.55
N SER A 24 8.11 -24.01 13.31
CA SER A 24 8.93 -24.81 12.39
C SER A 24 10.19 -24.06 11.93
N PRO A 25 11.32 -24.76 11.74
CA PRO A 25 12.56 -24.16 11.23
C PRO A 25 12.37 -23.45 9.88
N ARG A 26 11.44 -23.94 9.05
CA ARG A 26 11.09 -23.34 7.76
C ARG A 26 10.38 -22.00 7.93
N TYR A 27 9.44 -21.90 8.87
CA TYR A 27 8.75 -20.63 9.19
C TYR A 27 9.72 -19.63 9.82
N ALA A 28 10.55 -20.06 10.77
CA ALA A 28 11.58 -19.23 11.39
C ALA A 28 12.60 -18.70 10.37
N ALA A 29 12.97 -19.50 9.36
CA ALA A 29 13.85 -19.06 8.28
C ALA A 29 13.17 -18.17 7.23
N LEU A 30 11.84 -18.32 7.05
CA LEU A 30 11.02 -17.51 6.12
C LEU A 30 10.62 -16.16 6.71
N CYS A 31 10.61 -16.01 8.04
CA CYS A 31 10.34 -14.76 8.75
C CYS A 31 11.64 -13.95 8.88
N PRO A 32 11.93 -12.98 7.99
CA PRO A 32 13.13 -12.15 8.07
C PRO A 32 12.96 -11.05 9.13
N ALA A 33 11.73 -10.86 9.61
CA ALA A 33 11.31 -9.85 10.56
C ALA A 33 10.78 -10.57 11.80
N ALA A 34 11.37 -10.31 12.96
CA ALA A 34 10.87 -10.82 14.24
C ALA A 34 9.38 -10.47 14.39
N GLU A 35 8.59 -11.30 15.08
CA GLU A 35 7.13 -11.10 15.25
C GLU A 35 6.77 -9.67 15.69
N GLY A 36 7.62 -9.05 16.51
CA GLY A 36 7.47 -7.65 16.94
C GLY A 36 7.53 -6.63 15.80
N GLU A 37 8.38 -6.84 14.79
CA GLU A 37 8.49 -5.95 13.64
C GLU A 37 7.26 -6.07 12.74
N GLN A 38 6.76 -7.29 12.50
CA GLN A 38 5.53 -7.48 11.72
C GLN A 38 4.31 -6.89 12.41
N ARG A 39 4.25 -7.00 13.74
CA ARG A 39 3.21 -6.35 14.54
C ARG A 39 3.30 -4.82 14.40
N ALA A 40 4.49 -4.24 14.58
CA ALA A 40 4.69 -2.80 14.44
C ALA A 40 4.34 -2.29 13.04
N ARG A 41 4.74 -3.00 11.98
CA ARG A 41 4.37 -2.68 10.59
C ARG A 41 2.85 -2.70 10.39
N SER A 42 2.17 -3.70 10.94
CA SER A 42 0.71 -3.83 10.85
C SER A 42 -0.02 -2.69 11.58
N GLU A 43 0.43 -2.34 12.78
CA GLU A 43 -0.14 -1.24 13.57
C GLU A 43 0.04 0.13 12.87
N LEU A 44 1.23 0.40 12.33
CA LEU A 44 1.50 1.61 11.55
C LEU A 44 0.65 1.66 10.27
N ARG A 45 0.55 0.53 9.57
CA ARG A 45 -0.24 0.41 8.35
C ARG A 45 -1.72 0.64 8.61
N GLU A 46 -2.26 0.09 9.69
CA GLU A 46 -3.66 0.32 10.08
C GLU A 46 -3.94 1.80 10.29
N ARG A 47 -3.10 2.48 11.08
CA ARG A 47 -3.26 3.93 11.33
C ARG A 47 -3.19 4.73 10.03
N PHE A 48 -2.22 4.42 9.17
CA PHE A 48 -2.08 5.05 7.87
C PHE A 48 -3.34 4.89 7.00
N LEU A 49 -3.87 3.68 6.89
CA LEU A 49 -5.09 3.40 6.12
C LEU A 49 -6.32 4.11 6.70
N ARG A 50 -6.43 4.18 8.03
CA ARG A 50 -7.50 4.96 8.70
C ARG A 50 -7.40 6.45 8.39
N THR A 51 -6.18 7.00 8.31
CA THR A 51 -5.97 8.40 7.89
C THR A 51 -6.42 8.64 6.45
N LEU A 52 -6.09 7.74 5.51
CA LEU A 52 -6.56 7.85 4.11
C LEU A 52 -8.09 7.76 4.02
N ALA A 53 -8.70 6.86 4.78
CA ALA A 53 -10.16 6.75 4.85
C ALA A 53 -10.79 8.02 5.45
N ALA A 54 -10.16 8.62 6.45
CA ALA A 54 -10.61 9.88 7.06
C ALA A 54 -10.46 11.10 6.12
N ALA A 55 -9.56 11.04 5.14
CA ALA A 55 -9.40 12.07 4.12
C ALA A 55 -10.49 11.99 3.04
N ALA A 56 -11.18 10.86 2.89
CA ALA A 56 -12.21 10.65 1.87
C ALA A 56 -13.27 11.77 1.88
N HIS A 57 -13.53 12.32 0.69
CA HIS A 57 -14.48 13.40 0.43
C HIS A 57 -14.17 14.75 1.08
N LYS A 58 -13.00 14.91 1.71
CA LYS A 58 -12.59 16.18 2.32
C LYS A 58 -11.81 17.04 1.34
N ALA A 59 -11.84 18.35 1.59
CA ALA A 59 -10.92 19.27 0.93
C ALA A 59 -9.49 18.98 1.39
N ALA A 60 -8.60 18.79 0.43
CA ALA A 60 -7.19 18.53 0.64
C ALA A 60 -6.34 19.50 -0.18
N ARG A 61 -5.24 19.95 0.41
CA ARG A 61 -4.22 20.76 -0.27
C ARG A 61 -3.05 19.87 -0.62
N PHE A 62 -2.65 19.90 -1.88
CA PHE A 62 -1.49 19.16 -2.38
C PHE A 62 -0.37 20.15 -2.70
N THR A 63 0.82 19.85 -2.20
CA THR A 63 2.05 20.55 -2.58
C THR A 63 2.80 19.69 -3.57
N MET A 64 3.04 20.23 -4.76
CA MET A 64 3.67 19.53 -5.89
C MET A 64 5.06 20.14 -6.18
N TYR A 65 5.78 19.55 -7.12
CA TYR A 65 7.02 20.14 -7.63
C TYR A 65 6.80 21.55 -8.20
N GLU A 66 7.91 22.28 -8.37
CA GLU A 66 7.92 23.65 -8.91
C GLU A 66 7.09 24.66 -8.07
N ARG A 67 6.91 24.38 -6.77
CA ARG A 67 6.13 25.21 -5.83
C ARG A 67 4.66 25.36 -6.21
N VAL A 68 4.13 24.40 -6.97
CA VAL A 68 2.71 24.37 -7.33
C VAL A 68 1.91 23.87 -6.12
N GLN A 69 0.89 24.65 -5.74
CA GLN A 69 -0.08 24.26 -4.72
C GLN A 69 -1.46 24.16 -5.38
N VAL A 70 -2.08 23.00 -5.24
CA VAL A 70 -3.42 22.74 -5.76
C VAL A 70 -4.35 22.34 -4.63
N GLN A 71 -5.62 22.69 -4.77
CA GLN A 71 -6.67 22.29 -3.84
C GLN A 71 -7.63 21.39 -4.58
N ALA A 72 -8.04 20.31 -3.95
CA ALA A 72 -9.00 19.39 -4.51
C ALA A 72 -9.77 18.67 -3.40
N ARG A 73 -10.87 18.04 -3.76
CA ARG A 73 -11.55 17.10 -2.87
C ARG A 73 -10.94 15.72 -3.03
N PHE A 74 -10.38 15.18 -1.94
CA PHE A 74 -9.80 13.84 -1.95
C PHE A 74 -10.90 12.80 -2.20
N GLY A 75 -10.69 11.94 -3.18
CA GLY A 75 -11.61 10.84 -3.49
C GLY A 75 -11.10 9.53 -2.89
N ALA A 76 -10.01 9.02 -3.45
CA ALA A 76 -9.42 7.74 -3.05
C ALA A 76 -7.91 7.73 -3.37
N SER A 77 -7.20 6.78 -2.76
CA SER A 77 -5.87 6.36 -3.24
C SER A 77 -5.90 4.88 -3.60
N ASP A 78 -4.93 4.45 -4.41
CA ASP A 78 -4.61 3.03 -4.46
C ASP A 78 -3.97 2.55 -3.12
N VAL A 79 -3.86 1.23 -2.97
CA VAL A 79 -3.36 0.60 -1.73
C VAL A 79 -1.90 1.00 -1.48
N ASP A 80 -1.10 1.09 -2.54
CA ASP A 80 0.33 1.39 -2.42
C ASP A 80 0.63 2.90 -2.38
N VAL A 81 -0.40 3.73 -2.49
CA VAL A 81 -0.34 5.20 -2.49
C VAL A 81 0.62 5.72 -3.56
N LEU A 82 0.47 5.17 -4.76
CA LEU A 82 1.12 5.63 -5.99
C LEU A 82 0.27 6.68 -6.70
N ASN A 83 -1.05 6.71 -6.45
CA ASN A 83 -1.97 7.64 -7.09
C ASN A 83 -3.08 8.11 -6.15
N PHE A 84 -3.52 9.36 -6.35
CA PHE A 84 -4.64 9.98 -5.68
C PHE A 84 -5.71 10.37 -6.71
N HIS A 85 -6.89 9.78 -6.59
CA HIS A 85 -8.07 10.27 -7.28
C HIS A 85 -8.63 11.47 -6.53
N VAL A 86 -8.81 12.58 -7.23
CA VAL A 86 -9.35 13.81 -6.68
C VAL A 86 -10.43 14.41 -7.58
N ALA A 87 -11.40 15.07 -6.96
CA ALA A 87 -12.45 15.82 -7.65
C ALA A 87 -12.25 17.33 -7.46
N ASP A 88 -12.75 18.13 -8.40
CA ASP A 88 -12.70 19.59 -8.39
C ASP A 88 -11.29 20.16 -8.15
N LEU A 89 -10.30 19.61 -8.86
CA LEU A 89 -8.91 20.02 -8.77
C LEU A 89 -8.76 21.46 -9.29
N GLN A 90 -8.45 22.37 -8.38
CA GLN A 90 -8.18 23.77 -8.67
C GLN A 90 -6.73 23.91 -9.12
N THR A 91 -6.56 24.28 -10.38
CA THR A 91 -5.26 24.62 -11.00
C THR A 91 -5.25 26.11 -11.37
N PRO A 92 -4.06 26.71 -11.59
CA PRO A 92 -3.97 28.11 -12.01
C PRO A 92 -4.75 28.45 -13.29
N ILE A 93 -4.96 27.48 -14.17
CA ILE A 93 -5.65 27.65 -15.46
C ILE A 93 -7.16 27.35 -15.38
N GLY A 94 -7.64 26.76 -14.28
CA GLY A 94 -9.04 26.42 -14.12
C GLY A 94 -9.29 25.21 -13.21
N VAL A 95 -10.55 24.78 -13.17
CA VAL A 95 -10.99 23.65 -12.35
C VAL A 95 -11.18 22.41 -13.22
N GLN A 96 -10.51 21.33 -12.83
CA GLN A 96 -10.71 20.02 -13.43
C GLN A 96 -11.64 19.17 -12.56
N ARG A 97 -12.75 18.70 -13.16
CA ARG A 97 -13.79 17.95 -12.43
C ARG A 97 -13.26 16.69 -11.77
N ASP A 98 -12.48 15.90 -12.49
CA ASP A 98 -11.88 14.66 -12.00
C ASP A 98 -10.44 14.55 -12.50
N ALA A 99 -9.53 14.19 -11.61
CA ALA A 99 -8.11 14.05 -11.90
C ALA A 99 -7.45 12.93 -11.10
N LEU A 100 -6.36 12.39 -11.65
CA LEU A 100 -5.49 11.44 -10.99
C LEU A 100 -4.13 12.10 -10.76
N LEU A 101 -3.79 12.39 -9.51
CA LEU A 101 -2.48 12.91 -9.12
C LEU A 101 -1.55 11.73 -8.82
N ARG A 102 -0.42 11.64 -9.51
CA ARG A 102 0.59 10.62 -9.20
C ARG A 102 1.33 11.03 -7.94
N ALA A 103 1.61 10.09 -7.05
CA ALA A 103 2.38 10.34 -5.84
C ALA A 103 3.79 10.88 -6.14
N GLN A 104 4.35 10.51 -7.29
CA GLN A 104 5.63 11.05 -7.77
C GLN A 104 5.58 12.56 -8.00
N ASP A 105 4.42 13.15 -8.30
CA ASP A 105 4.30 14.59 -8.53
C ASP A 105 3.95 15.35 -7.23
N VAL A 106 3.67 14.64 -6.13
CA VAL A 106 3.20 15.18 -4.86
C VAL A 106 4.28 15.07 -3.79
N ILE A 107 4.65 16.21 -3.20
CA ILE A 107 5.59 16.29 -2.07
C ILE A 107 4.85 16.00 -0.76
N SER A 108 3.66 16.57 -0.60
CA SER A 108 2.81 16.37 0.57
C SER A 108 1.36 16.70 0.26
N PHE A 109 0.44 16.17 1.07
CA PHE A 109 -0.93 16.64 1.13
C PHE A 109 -1.38 16.82 2.58
N SER A 110 -2.33 17.74 2.78
CA SER A 110 -2.94 18.00 4.09
C SER A 110 -4.44 18.18 3.97
N PHE A 111 -5.16 17.82 5.02
CA PHE A 111 -6.61 17.94 5.13
C PHE A 111 -6.98 18.13 6.61
N ASP A 112 -8.15 18.70 6.85
CA ASP A 112 -8.66 18.90 8.21
C ASP A 112 -9.37 17.63 8.71
N LEU A 113 -9.01 17.17 9.92
CA LEU A 113 -9.55 15.94 10.50
C LEU A 113 -10.95 16.14 11.11
#